data_AF-X1BP59-F1
#
_entry.id   AF-X1BP59-F1
#
_cell.length_a   1.000
_cell.length_b   1.000
_cell.length_c   1.000
_cell.angle_alpha   90.00
_cell.angle_beta   90.00
_cell.angle_gamma   90.00
#
_symmetry.space_group_name_H-M   'P 1'
#
loop_
_entity.id
_entity.type
_entity.pdbx_description
1 polymer ?
#
loop_
_entity_poly.entity_id
_entity_poly.type
_entity_poly.pdbx_seq_one_letter_code
_entity_poly.pdbx_strand_id
1 'polypeptide(L)'
;MITPLHIIAALPVKFWYPKQFSLIWFSITNVLIDIEVLYYMALLEWPIHRFFHSLVGVTIIGIVCFSLSLILKHKKLPSFLGCFIGVYSHYIIDGFIM
;
A
#
# COMPACT_ATOMS: atom_id res chain seq x y z
N MET A 1 -1.15 -4.99 -10.31
CA MET A 1 -0.51 -6.31 -10.14
C MET A 1 -1.17 -6.99 -8.93
N ILE A 2 -0.62 -8.02 -8.28
CA ILE A 2 -1.10 -8.44 -6.94
C ILE A 2 0.10 -8.47 -5.99
N THR A 3 -0.19 -8.21 -4.72
CA THR A 3 0.63 -8.03 -3.50
C THR A 3 2.05 -8.60 -3.40
N PRO A 4 2.46 -9.78 -3.92
CA PRO A 4 3.80 -10.28 -3.62
C PRO A 4 4.93 -9.37 -4.12
N LEU A 5 4.79 -8.74 -5.29
CA LEU A 5 5.86 -7.89 -5.83
C LEU A 5 6.02 -6.60 -5.03
N HIS A 6 4.92 -5.97 -4.65
CA HIS A 6 4.97 -4.70 -3.94
C HIS A 6 5.56 -4.85 -2.54
N ILE A 7 5.28 -5.95 -1.84
CA ILE A 7 5.88 -6.24 -0.52
C ILE A 7 7.40 -6.45 -0.63
N ILE A 8 7.87 -7.08 -1.71
CA ILE A 8 9.30 -7.25 -1.97
C ILE A 8 9.99 -5.89 -2.21
N ALA A 9 9.30 -4.93 -2.83
CA ALA A 9 9.84 -3.58 -3.05
C ALA A 9 10.17 -2.84 -1.74
N ALA A 10 9.62 -3.25 -0.60
CA ALA A 10 9.96 -2.68 0.71
C ALA A 10 11.27 -3.18 1.32
N LEU A 11 11.83 -4.30 0.84
CA LEU A 11 13.01 -4.92 1.45
C LEU A 11 14.24 -3.99 1.46
N PRO A 12 14.58 -3.26 0.37
CA PRO A 12 15.65 -2.28 0.41
C PRO A 12 15.36 -1.19 1.45
N VAL A 13 14.17 -0.59 1.45
CA VAL A 13 13.84 0.49 2.41
C VAL A 13 13.98 0.02 3.86
N LYS A 14 13.51 -1.20 4.16
CA LYS A 14 13.63 -1.79 5.50
C LYS A 14 15.08 -2.08 5.90
N PHE A 15 15.91 -2.51 4.96
CA PHE A 15 17.33 -2.79 5.21
C PHE A 15 18.10 -1.51 5.58
N TRP A 16 17.90 -0.42 4.84
CA TRP A 16 18.59 0.85 5.08
C TRP A 16 18.02 1.62 6.28
N TYR A 17 16.71 1.50 6.56
CA TYR A 17 16.01 2.25 7.61
C TYR A 17 15.21 1.35 8.57
N PRO A 18 15.86 0.41 9.29
CA PRO A 18 15.17 -0.64 10.03
C PRO A 18 14.31 -0.13 11.19
N LYS A 19 14.65 1.01 11.81
CA LYS A 19 13.91 1.58 12.94
C LYS A 19 12.87 2.62 12.52
N GLN A 20 13.06 3.23 11.36
CA GLN A 20 12.27 4.34 10.84
C GLN A 20 11.21 3.89 9.84
N PHE A 21 11.19 2.61 9.44
CA PHE A 21 10.24 2.10 8.46
C PHE A 21 9.42 0.92 9.01
N SER A 22 8.10 1.04 8.96
CA SER A 22 7.16 -0.01 9.35
C SER A 22 6.80 -0.88 8.14
N LEU A 23 7.40 -2.06 8.06
CA LEU A 23 7.05 -3.05 7.04
C LEU A 23 5.61 -3.54 7.20
N ILE A 24 5.07 -3.57 8.42
CA ILE A 24 3.68 -3.94 8.69
C ILE A 24 2.71 -2.95 8.01
N TRP A 25 2.90 -1.64 8.21
CA TRP A 25 2.00 -0.63 7.63
C TRP A 25 2.15 -0.51 6.12
N PHE A 26 3.38 -0.74 5.63
CA PHE A 26 3.62 -0.92 4.20
C PHE A 26 2.84 -2.11 3.64
N SER A 27 2.90 -3.28 4.28
CA SER A 27 2.17 -4.46 3.81
C SER A 27 0.65 -4.26 3.87
N ILE A 28 0.13 -3.67 4.97
CA ILE A 28 -1.31 -3.40 5.12
C ILE A 28 -1.83 -2.52 4.00
N THR A 29 -1.14 -1.43 3.67
CA THR A 29 -1.59 -0.53 2.60
C THR A 29 -1.65 -1.22 1.24
N ASN A 30 -0.64 -2.01 0.89
CA ASN A 30 -0.62 -2.78 -0.36
C ASN A 30 -1.74 -3.83 -0.41
N VAL A 31 -1.94 -4.58 0.67
CA VAL A 31 -3.04 -5.56 0.77
C VAL A 31 -4.40 -4.88 0.59
N LEU A 32 -4.62 -3.74 1.25
CA LEU A 32 -5.90 -3.03 1.16
C LEU A 32 -6.20 -2.52 -0.26
N ILE A 33 -5.18 -2.06 -0.99
CA ILE A 33 -5.35 -1.63 -2.38
C ILE A 33 -5.75 -2.84 -3.25
N ASP A 34 -5.05 -3.97 -3.11
CA ASP A 34 -5.28 -5.18 -3.90
C ASP A 34 -6.59 -5.91 -3.60
N ILE A 35 -7.27 -5.60 -2.49
CA ILE A 35 -8.64 -6.11 -2.24
C ILE A 35 -9.57 -5.71 -3.39
N GLU A 36 -9.39 -4.53 -4.00
CA GLU A 36 -10.16 -4.11 -5.17
C GLU A 36 -9.98 -5.06 -6.35
N VAL A 37 -8.72 -5.38 -6.67
CA VAL A 37 -8.38 -6.29 -7.78
C VAL A 37 -8.95 -7.68 -7.51
N LEU A 38 -8.75 -8.21 -6.30
CA LEU A 38 -9.29 -9.51 -5.91
C LEU A 38 -10.82 -9.54 -6.01
N TYR A 39 -11.49 -8.47 -5.59
CA TYR A 39 -12.94 -8.34 -5.69
C TYR A 39 -13.43 -8.39 -7.14
N TYR A 40 -12.85 -7.59 -8.04
CA TYR A 40 -13.28 -7.58 -9.45
C TYR A 40 -12.85 -8.82 -10.23
N MET A 41 -11.72 -9.44 -9.88
CA MET A 41 -11.35 -10.76 -10.42
C MET A 41 -12.36 -11.83 -10.04
N ALA A 42 -12.84 -11.83 -8.79
CA ALA A 42 -13.88 -12.76 -8.34
C ALA A 42 -15.22 -12.55 -9.05
N LEU A 43 -15.51 -11.31 -9.46
CA LEU A 43 -16.69 -10.96 -10.26
C LEU A 43 -16.49 -11.13 -11.77
N LEU A 44 -15.29 -11.51 -12.23
CA LEU A 44 -14.91 -11.60 -13.64
C LEU A 44 -15.12 -10.28 -14.42
N GLU A 45 -15.01 -9.15 -13.74
CA GLU A 45 -15.22 -7.83 -14.33
C GLU A 45 -13.90 -7.17 -14.73
N TRP A 46 -13.89 -6.56 -15.93
CA TRP A 46 -12.79 -5.75 -16.43
C TRP A 46 -13.24 -4.30 -16.63
N PRO A 47 -12.42 -3.29 -16.30
CA PRO A 47 -11.06 -3.37 -15.75
C PRO A 47 -11.02 -3.74 -14.26
N ILE A 48 -9.97 -4.46 -13.85
CA ILE A 48 -9.76 -4.90 -12.46
C ILE A 48 -9.11 -3.84 -11.55
N HIS A 49 -8.34 -2.90 -12.13
CA HIS A 49 -7.77 -1.75 -11.41
C HIS A 49 -8.73 -0.58 -11.59
N ARG A 50 -9.31 -0.06 -10.49
CA ARG A 50 -10.30 1.01 -10.57
C ARG A 50 -9.95 2.16 -9.62
N PHE A 51 -10.75 2.37 -8.58
CA PHE A 51 -10.67 3.53 -7.73
C PHE A 51 -9.45 3.48 -6.81
N PHE A 52 -9.21 2.36 -6.12
CA PHE A 52 -8.07 2.26 -5.19
C PHE A 52 -6.72 2.26 -5.87
N HIS A 53 -6.66 2.08 -7.19
CA HIS A 53 -5.46 2.21 -8.01
C HIS A 53 -5.31 3.58 -8.68
N SER A 54 -6.24 4.51 -8.44
CA SER A 54 -6.08 5.92 -8.81
C SER A 54 -5.22 6.65 -7.77
N LEU A 55 -4.56 7.75 -8.17
CA LEU A 55 -3.78 8.58 -7.26
C LEU A 55 -4.59 9.04 -6.03
N VAL A 56 -5.87 9.35 -6.24
CA VAL A 56 -6.79 9.76 -5.16
C VAL A 56 -7.09 8.58 -4.24
N GLY A 57 -7.41 7.42 -4.79
CA GLY A 57 -7.73 6.21 -4.02
C GLY A 57 -6.57 5.73 -3.15
N VAL A 58 -5.36 5.61 -3.72
CA VAL A 58 -4.16 5.21 -2.95
C VAL A 58 -3.85 6.23 -1.84
N THR A 59 -4.07 7.52 -2.09
CA THR A 59 -3.84 8.57 -1.08
C THR A 59 -4.82 8.45 0.08
N ILE A 60 -6.10 8.16 -0.20
CA ILE A 60 -7.12 7.92 0.84
C ILE A 60 -6.72 6.71 1.69
N ILE A 61 -6.31 5.60 1.07
CA ILE A 61 -5.82 4.42 1.81
C ILE A 61 -4.65 4.79 2.73
N GLY A 62 -3.70 5.59 2.25
CA GLY A 62 -2.54 6.04 3.03
C GLY A 62 -2.95 6.85 4.26
N ILE A 63 -3.87 7.80 4.09
CA ILE A 63 -4.40 8.64 5.18
C ILE A 63 -5.17 7.78 6.19
N VAL A 64 -6.03 6.87 5.74
CA VAL A 64 -6.81 5.97 6.61
C VAL A 64 -5.89 5.06 7.41
N CYS A 65 -4.92 4.40 6.77
CA CYS A 65 -3.96 3.54 7.46
C CYS A 65 -3.10 4.32 8.45
N PHE A 66 -2.63 5.51 8.07
CA PHE A 66 -1.86 6.34 8.99
C PHE A 66 -2.70 6.78 10.20
N SER A 67 -3.94 7.23 9.98
CA SER A 67 -4.86 7.62 11.05
C SER A 67 -5.14 6.45 11.99
N LEU A 68 -5.39 5.26 11.43
CA LEU A 68 -5.57 4.03 12.21
C LEU A 68 -4.31 3.70 13.02
N SER A 69 -3.12 3.89 12.45
CA SER A 69 -1.86 3.66 13.17
C SER A 69 -1.68 4.58 14.38
N LEU A 70 -2.19 5.82 14.29
CA LEU A 70 -2.18 6.78 15.39
C LEU A 70 -3.16 6.38 16.50
N ILE A 71 -4.36 5.94 16.12
CA ILE A 71 -5.38 5.42 17.05
C ILE A 71 -4.83 4.20 17.82
N LEU A 72 -4.15 3.31 17.11
CA LEU A 72 -3.49 2.12 17.68
C LEU A 72 -2.17 2.43 18.42
N LYS A 73 -1.83 3.72 18.61
CA LYS A 73 -0.64 4.20 19.34
C LYS A 73 0.70 3.66 18.80
N HIS A 74 0.78 3.35 17.50
CA HIS A 74 2.05 3.00 16.86
C HIS A 74 2.99 4.22 16.75
N LYS A 75 4.28 3.95 16.53
CA LYS A 75 5.29 5.00 16.34
C LYS A 75 4.97 5.83 15.09
N LYS A 76 4.79 7.14 15.27
CA LYS A 76 4.35 8.07 14.21
C LYS A 76 5.21 8.01 12.95
N LEU A 77 6.52 8.21 13.07
CA LEU A 77 7.43 8.27 11.92
C LEU A 77 7.50 6.94 11.14
N PRO A 78 7.71 5.76 11.79
CA PRO A 78 7.67 4.47 11.11
C PRO A 78 6.36 4.15 10.42
N SER A 79 5.23 4.47 11.06
CA SER A 79 3.91 4.24 10.46
C SER A 79 3.66 5.18 9.28
N PHE A 80 4.02 6.47 9.41
CA PHE A 80 3.91 7.44 8.32
C PHE A 80 4.69 6.97 7.08
N LEU A 81 5.97 6.64 7.26
CA LEU A 81 6.81 6.16 6.17
C LEU A 81 6.29 4.83 5.60
N GLY A 82 5.88 3.89 6.45
CA GLY A 82 5.28 2.63 5.99
C GLY A 82 4.03 2.84 5.14
N CYS A 83 3.07 3.64 5.60
CA CYS A 83 1.83 3.89 4.88
C CYS A 83 2.06 4.62 3.56
N PHE A 84 2.78 5.75 3.57
CA PHE A 84 2.91 6.59 2.38
C PHE A 84 3.87 6.02 1.34
N ILE A 85 4.99 5.40 1.76
CA ILE A 85 5.85 4.67 0.81
C ILE A 85 5.07 3.48 0.24
N GLY A 86 4.25 2.79 1.04
CA GLY A 86 3.37 1.70 0.58
C GLY A 86 2.48 2.12 -0.57
N VAL A 87 1.58 3.08 -0.33
CA VAL A 87 0.58 3.51 -1.31
C VAL A 87 1.17 4.12 -2.59
N TYR A 88 2.25 4.90 -2.48
CA TYR A 88 2.88 5.48 -3.67
C TYR A 88 3.75 4.49 -4.43
N SER A 89 4.41 3.55 -3.73
CA SER A 89 5.11 2.46 -4.42
C SER A 89 4.13 1.58 -5.19
N HIS A 90 2.95 1.32 -4.63
CA HIS A 90 1.88 0.58 -5.29
C HIS A 90 1.45 1.23 -6.60
N TYR A 91 1.04 2.51 -6.51
CA TYR A 91 0.63 3.31 -7.65
C TYR A 91 1.70 3.37 -8.77
N ILE A 92 2.96 3.59 -8.40
CA ILE A 92 4.07 3.67 -9.37
C ILE A 92 4.29 2.33 -10.05
N ILE A 93 4.30 1.23 -9.30
CA ILE A 93 4.54 -0.11 -9.83
C ILE A 93 3.41 -0.52 -10.79
N ASP A 94 2.16 -0.22 -10.47
CA ASP A 94 1.05 -0.52 -11.38
C ASP A 94 1.09 0.32 -12.66
N GLY A 95 1.63 1.55 -12.58
CA GLY A 95 1.88 2.39 -13.76
C GLY A 95 2.85 1.78 -14.77
N PHE A 96 3.67 0.78 -14.39
CA PHE A 96 4.52 0.03 -15.32
C PHE A 96 3.82 -1.20 -15.93
N ILE A 97 2.67 -1.60 -15.41
CA ILE A 97 2.01 -2.89 -15.71
C ILE A 97 0.60 -2.69 -16.30
N MET A 98 0.07 -1.47 -16.27
CA MET A 98 -1.16 -1.05 -16.94
C MET A 98 -1.05 -1.04 -18.47
#